data_AF-A0A9K3HXW8-F1
#
_entry.id   AF-A0A9K3HXW8-F1
#
_cell.length_a   1.000
_cell.length_b   1.000
_cell.length_c   1.000
_cell.angle_alpha   90.00
_cell.angle_beta   90.00
_cell.angle_gamma   90.00
#
_symmetry.space_group_name_H-M   'P 1'
#
loop_
_entity.id
_entity.type
_entity.pdbx_description
1 polymer ?
#
loop_
_entity_poly.entity_id
_entity_poly.type
_entity_poly.pdbx_seq_one_letter_code
_entity_poly.pdbx_strand_id
1 'polypeptide(L)'
;MISVYWKLSLMVHPDKCPHPEAHQAFIKLNKAFKDLQDPVKRKAMDDKIDEKEEKERFKLELKAMREAAQWRRLQGISMEGDEALLADLDVKEEKKRDEWMTTLPPERKPGVATQQSTKSFSRTSREGRGDTSAWTDTPSDRAQKAKTNYLEAYNEAAALAANDQDKKTSNADAELVDQYNKAKRSKSLVEKHQESTRVRSKKKSKTDKEKQKEEWEGQHPWKPWDREKDLTGGRQNVKLDAENMAQGLTSRFSSGSFQRNFL
;
A
#
# COMPACT_ATOMS: atom_id res chain seq x y z
N MET A 1 -16.19 -43.18 10.61
CA MET A 1 -16.26 -42.71 9.21
C MET A 1 -17.68 -42.67 8.65
N ILE A 2 -18.44 -43.77 8.70
CA ILE A 2 -19.79 -43.86 8.11
C ILE A 2 -20.78 -42.84 8.72
N SER A 3 -20.76 -42.64 10.05
CA SER A 3 -21.62 -41.65 10.72
C SER A 3 -21.34 -40.20 10.30
N VAL A 4 -20.05 -39.84 10.14
CA VAL A 4 -19.63 -38.49 9.70
C VAL A 4 -20.02 -38.24 8.25
N TYR A 5 -19.82 -39.24 7.40
CA TYR A 5 -20.24 -39.19 6.00
C TYR A 5 -21.75 -38.97 5.89
N TRP A 6 -22.56 -39.73 6.62
CA TRP A 6 -24.02 -39.61 6.57
C TRP A 6 -24.49 -38.22 7.01
N LYS A 7 -23.93 -37.69 8.09
CA LYS A 7 -24.25 -36.33 8.58
C LYS A 7 -23.90 -35.26 7.54
N LEU A 8 -22.70 -35.29 6.98
CA LEU A 8 -22.26 -34.30 6.00
C LEU A 8 -22.97 -34.44 4.64
N SER A 9 -23.25 -35.68 4.23
CA SER A 9 -24.04 -35.99 3.03
C SER A 9 -25.43 -35.38 3.10
N LEU A 10 -26.10 -35.47 4.27
CA LEU A 10 -27.40 -34.82 4.49
C LEU A 10 -27.35 -33.29 4.42
N MET A 11 -26.26 -32.67 4.87
CA MET A 11 -26.09 -31.21 4.84
C MET A 11 -25.86 -30.66 3.42
N VAL A 12 -25.22 -31.45 2.56
CA VAL A 12 -24.79 -31.05 1.22
C VAL A 12 -25.62 -31.72 0.13
N HIS A 13 -26.68 -32.45 0.51
CA HIS A 13 -27.54 -33.15 -0.43
C HIS A 13 -28.20 -32.15 -1.40
N PRO A 14 -28.17 -32.41 -2.71
CA PRO A 14 -28.68 -31.47 -3.72
C PRO A 14 -30.17 -31.10 -3.51
N ASP A 15 -30.97 -32.01 -2.97
CA ASP A 15 -32.40 -31.75 -2.72
C ASP A 15 -32.69 -31.03 -1.40
N LYS A 16 -31.73 -31.03 -0.45
CA LYS A 16 -31.93 -30.43 0.89
C LYS A 16 -31.18 -29.11 1.06
N CYS A 17 -30.09 -28.93 0.32
CA CYS A 17 -29.25 -27.76 0.36
C CYS A 17 -29.55 -26.85 -0.85
N PRO A 18 -30.09 -25.64 -0.67
CA PRO A 18 -30.39 -24.72 -1.78
C PRO A 18 -29.14 -24.02 -2.36
N HIS A 19 -27.93 -24.37 -1.89
CA HIS A 19 -26.68 -23.72 -2.33
C HIS A 19 -26.31 -24.16 -3.77
N PRO A 20 -25.91 -23.23 -4.66
CA PRO A 20 -25.60 -23.55 -6.05
C PRO A 20 -24.44 -24.55 -6.21
N GLU A 21 -23.51 -24.57 -5.26
CA GLU A 21 -22.38 -25.50 -5.26
C GLU A 21 -22.62 -26.79 -4.46
N ALA A 22 -23.81 -26.99 -3.88
CA ALA A 22 -24.11 -28.16 -3.04
C ALA A 22 -23.85 -29.48 -3.80
N HIS A 23 -24.28 -29.55 -5.05
CA HIS A 23 -24.05 -30.73 -5.89
C HIS A 23 -22.55 -31.05 -6.08
N GLN A 24 -21.72 -30.03 -6.30
CA GLN A 24 -20.27 -30.22 -6.45
C GLN A 24 -19.62 -30.67 -5.15
N ALA A 25 -20.02 -30.08 -4.02
CA ALA A 25 -19.53 -30.46 -2.71
C ALA A 25 -19.95 -31.89 -2.34
N PHE A 26 -21.16 -32.34 -2.73
CA PHE A 26 -21.63 -33.71 -2.55
C PHE A 26 -20.78 -34.72 -3.35
N ILE A 27 -20.45 -34.40 -4.60
CA ILE A 27 -19.56 -35.23 -5.43
C ILE A 27 -18.17 -35.35 -4.78
N LYS A 28 -17.59 -34.24 -4.32
CA LYS A 28 -16.29 -34.22 -3.64
C LYS A 28 -16.31 -35.05 -2.35
N LEU A 29 -17.37 -34.93 -1.57
CA LEU A 29 -17.58 -35.69 -0.33
C LEU A 29 -17.69 -37.19 -0.61
N ASN A 30 -18.44 -37.60 -1.64
CA ASN A 30 -18.54 -39.00 -2.04
C ASN A 30 -17.21 -39.56 -2.53
N LYS A 31 -16.44 -38.77 -3.28
CA LYS A 31 -15.10 -39.16 -3.73
C LYS A 31 -14.18 -39.37 -2.53
N ALA A 32 -14.10 -38.40 -1.61
CA ALA A 32 -13.30 -38.52 -0.41
C ALA A 32 -13.70 -39.73 0.44
N PHE A 33 -15.01 -39.99 0.59
CA PHE A 33 -15.49 -41.16 1.32
C PHE A 33 -15.02 -42.47 0.69
N LYS A 34 -15.13 -42.62 -0.64
CA LYS A 34 -14.63 -43.80 -1.36
C LYS A 34 -13.12 -43.97 -1.20
N ASP A 35 -12.36 -42.88 -1.31
CA ASP A 35 -10.91 -42.93 -1.15
C ASP A 35 -10.49 -43.26 0.30
N LEU A 36 -11.26 -42.83 1.31
CA LEU A 36 -11.03 -43.18 2.73
C LEU A 36 -11.50 -44.59 3.09
N GLN A 37 -12.40 -45.19 2.28
CA GLN A 37 -12.84 -46.56 2.44
C GLN A 37 -11.76 -47.56 2.00
N ASP A 38 -10.93 -47.18 1.02
CA ASP A 38 -9.78 -47.96 0.58
C ASP A 38 -8.62 -47.86 1.60
N PRO A 39 -8.21 -48.97 2.25
CA PRO A 39 -7.20 -48.91 3.32
C PRO A 39 -5.82 -48.48 2.80
N VAL A 40 -5.48 -48.80 1.55
CA VAL A 40 -4.20 -48.43 0.92
C VAL A 40 -4.11 -46.93 0.68
N LYS A 41 -5.17 -46.32 0.12
CA LYS A 41 -5.20 -44.88 -0.13
C LYS A 41 -5.26 -44.08 1.16
N ARG A 42 -5.97 -44.58 2.18
CA ARG A 42 -6.03 -43.96 3.50
C ARG A 42 -4.64 -43.88 4.12
N LYS A 43 -3.90 -45.00 4.18
CA LYS A 43 -2.52 -45.02 4.67
C LYS A 43 -1.62 -44.04 3.93
N ALA A 44 -1.66 -44.03 2.59
CA ALA A 44 -0.86 -43.09 1.80
C ALA A 44 -1.21 -41.60 2.02
N MET A 45 -2.42 -41.29 2.50
CA MET A 45 -2.81 -39.94 2.89
C MET A 45 -2.34 -39.61 4.31
N ASP A 46 -2.46 -40.57 5.22
CA ASP A 46 -1.97 -40.47 6.60
C ASP A 46 -0.44 -40.26 6.59
N ASP A 47 0.32 -41.06 5.82
CA ASP A 47 1.78 -40.91 5.67
C ASP A 47 2.18 -39.52 5.15
N LYS A 48 1.40 -38.94 4.23
CA LYS A 48 1.65 -37.57 3.72
C LYS A 48 1.33 -36.49 4.74
N ILE A 49 0.39 -36.75 5.65
CA ILE A 49 0.08 -35.85 6.75
C ILE A 49 1.25 -35.90 7.74
N ASP A 50 1.68 -37.09 8.11
CA ASP A 50 2.81 -37.30 9.02
C ASP A 50 4.10 -36.68 8.47
N GLU A 51 4.45 -36.91 7.20
CA GLU A 51 5.60 -36.27 6.57
C GLU A 51 5.54 -34.74 6.61
N LYS A 52 4.33 -34.15 6.46
CA LYS A 52 4.17 -32.70 6.50
C LYS A 52 4.31 -32.19 7.93
N GLU A 53 3.72 -32.87 8.89
CA GLU A 53 3.87 -32.54 10.31
C GLU A 53 5.33 -32.65 10.75
N GLU A 54 6.06 -33.68 10.33
CA GLU A 54 7.48 -33.83 10.58
C GLU A 54 8.29 -32.69 9.96
N LYS A 55 8.01 -32.32 8.70
CA LYS A 55 8.65 -31.16 8.04
C LYS A 55 8.34 -29.86 8.76
N GLU A 56 7.11 -29.67 9.25
CA GLU A 56 6.73 -28.48 10.02
C GLU A 56 7.39 -28.45 11.39
N ARG A 57 7.41 -29.58 12.10
CA ARG A 57 8.13 -29.73 13.39
C ARG A 57 9.61 -29.45 13.22
N PHE A 58 10.25 -29.99 12.19
CA PHE A 58 11.66 -29.72 11.88
C PHE A 58 11.91 -28.24 11.57
N LYS A 59 11.02 -27.58 10.83
CA LYS A 59 11.11 -26.14 10.56
C LYS A 59 10.96 -25.31 11.84
N LEU A 60 10.02 -25.67 12.71
CA LEU A 60 9.81 -25.00 13.99
C LEU A 60 11.02 -25.20 14.91
N GLU A 61 11.58 -26.40 14.95
CA GLU A 61 12.79 -26.72 15.70
C GLU A 61 13.99 -25.92 15.18
N LEU A 62 14.22 -25.91 13.86
CA LEU A 62 15.25 -25.07 13.25
C LEU A 62 15.05 -23.58 13.55
N LYS A 63 13.80 -23.10 13.54
CA LYS A 63 13.48 -21.71 13.88
C LYS A 63 13.79 -21.42 15.36
N ALA A 64 13.41 -22.31 16.27
CA ALA A 64 13.70 -22.19 17.68
C ALA A 64 15.21 -22.22 17.97
N MET A 65 15.95 -23.10 17.28
CA MET A 65 17.42 -23.15 17.35
C MET A 65 18.07 -21.86 16.86
N ARG A 66 17.57 -21.28 15.76
CA ARG A 66 18.02 -19.97 15.26
C ARG A 66 17.70 -18.83 16.21
N GLU A 67 16.50 -18.79 16.76
CA GLU A 67 16.11 -17.78 17.76
C GLU A 67 16.99 -17.90 19.00
N ALA A 68 17.24 -19.12 19.49
CA ALA A 68 18.16 -19.36 20.59
C ALA A 68 19.59 -18.88 20.27
N ALA A 69 20.11 -19.16 19.07
CA ALA A 69 21.40 -18.66 18.62
C ALA A 69 21.45 -17.11 18.58
N GLN A 70 20.39 -16.45 18.11
CA GLN A 70 20.27 -14.99 18.15
C GLN A 70 20.29 -14.45 19.58
N TRP A 71 19.55 -15.10 20.49
CA TRP A 71 19.53 -14.73 21.90
C TRP A 71 20.92 -14.85 22.54
N ARG A 72 21.66 -15.93 22.27
CA ARG A 72 23.04 -16.09 22.75
C ARG A 72 23.98 -15.01 22.18
N ARG A 73 23.90 -14.72 20.89
CA ARG A 73 24.66 -13.63 20.23
C ARG A 73 24.41 -12.27 20.90
N LEU A 74 23.15 -11.95 21.22
CA LEU A 74 22.80 -10.71 21.92
C LEU A 74 23.36 -10.63 23.34
N GLN A 75 23.53 -11.78 24.01
CA GLN A 75 24.18 -11.88 25.33
C GLN A 75 25.71 -11.90 25.25
N GLY A 76 26.30 -11.85 24.03
CA GLY A 76 27.75 -11.95 23.84
C GLY A 76 28.32 -13.36 24.05
N ILE A 77 27.45 -14.37 24.10
CA ILE A 77 27.83 -15.78 24.23
C ILE A 77 27.68 -16.39 22.84
N SER A 78 28.77 -16.86 22.24
CA SER A 78 28.72 -17.63 20.99
C SER A 78 28.99 -19.10 21.28
N MET A 79 28.07 -20.00 20.96
CA MET A 79 28.37 -21.43 20.93
C MET A 79 28.76 -21.89 19.52
N GLU A 80 29.55 -22.96 19.47
CA GLU A 80 29.96 -23.58 18.22
C GLU A 80 28.72 -24.06 17.43
N GLY A 81 28.59 -23.61 16.18
CA GLY A 81 27.44 -23.88 15.32
C GLY A 81 26.35 -22.78 15.29
N ASP A 82 26.38 -21.82 16.21
CA ASP A 82 25.46 -20.66 16.16
C ASP A 82 25.72 -19.80 14.90
N GLU A 83 26.97 -19.71 14.45
CA GLU A 83 27.32 -19.02 13.21
C GLU A 83 26.71 -19.69 11.97
N ALA A 84 26.69 -21.03 11.91
CA ALA A 84 26.09 -21.76 10.80
C ALA A 84 24.55 -21.57 10.76
N LEU A 85 23.91 -21.49 11.93
CA LEU A 85 22.47 -21.24 12.03
C LEU A 85 22.07 -19.81 11.62
N LEU A 86 22.99 -18.84 11.79
CA LEU A 86 22.80 -17.42 11.47
C LEU A 86 23.27 -17.03 10.06
N ALA A 87 24.21 -17.76 9.46
CA ALA A 87 24.79 -17.46 8.15
C ALA A 87 23.75 -17.39 7.03
N ASP A 88 22.69 -18.23 7.08
CA ASP A 88 21.58 -18.18 6.13
C ASP A 88 20.84 -16.82 6.10
N LEU A 89 20.94 -16.03 7.18
CA LEU A 89 20.26 -14.73 7.32
C LEU A 89 21.17 -13.55 7.00
N ASP A 90 22.49 -13.68 7.20
CA ASP A 90 23.45 -12.60 6.94
C ASP A 90 23.70 -12.38 5.42
N VAL A 91 23.17 -13.26 4.55
CA VAL A 91 23.05 -13.03 3.10
C VAL A 91 21.94 -12.01 2.76
N LYS A 92 21.24 -11.47 3.76
CA LYS A 92 20.30 -10.37 3.57
C LYS A 92 21.07 -9.10 3.21
N GLU A 93 21.26 -8.93 1.91
CA GLU A 93 21.77 -7.73 1.24
C GLU A 93 21.36 -6.48 2.03
N GLU A 94 22.37 -5.75 2.48
CA GLU A 94 22.19 -4.52 3.22
C GLU A 94 21.14 -3.67 2.51
N LYS A 95 20.10 -3.29 3.24
CA LYS A 95 18.95 -2.57 2.69
C LYS A 95 19.39 -1.15 2.30
N LYS A 96 20.02 -1.04 1.13
CA LYS A 96 20.58 0.19 0.59
C LYS A 96 19.42 1.17 0.42
N ARG A 97 19.52 2.31 1.09
CA ARG A 97 18.45 3.32 1.12
C ARG A 97 18.25 3.84 -0.30
N ASP A 98 17.00 3.84 -0.76
CA ASP A 98 16.66 4.26 -2.11
C ASP A 98 17.31 5.62 -2.45
N GLU A 99 17.85 5.73 -3.66
CA GLU A 99 18.69 6.86 -4.09
C GLU A 99 17.94 8.20 -4.01
N TRP A 100 16.62 8.21 -4.20
CA TRP A 100 15.78 9.41 -4.03
C TRP A 100 15.74 9.94 -2.59
N MET A 101 16.18 9.14 -1.61
CA MET A 101 16.29 9.52 -0.21
C MET A 101 17.71 9.92 0.22
N THR A 102 18.69 9.86 -0.68
CA THR A 102 20.09 10.25 -0.42
C THR A 102 20.62 11.28 -1.43
N THR A 103 20.07 11.33 -2.64
CA THR A 103 20.39 12.35 -3.65
C THR A 103 19.38 13.50 -3.57
N LEU A 104 19.87 14.73 -3.37
CA LEU A 104 19.04 15.93 -3.46
C LEU A 104 18.55 16.12 -4.91
N PRO A 105 17.31 16.57 -5.14
CA PRO A 105 16.85 16.95 -6.48
C PRO A 105 17.84 17.92 -7.14
N PRO A 106 18.12 17.80 -8.46
CA PRO A 106 19.15 18.58 -9.16
C PRO A 106 18.98 20.10 -9.05
N GLU A 107 17.75 20.53 -8.76
CA GLU A 107 17.35 21.90 -8.42
C GLU A 107 18.01 22.48 -7.16
N ARG A 108 18.48 21.62 -6.25
CA ARG A 108 19.07 21.99 -4.97
C ARG A 108 20.51 21.50 -4.94
N LYS A 109 21.36 22.13 -5.75
CA LYS A 109 22.80 21.93 -5.69
C LYS A 109 23.30 22.29 -4.28
N PRO A 110 24.07 21.42 -3.60
CA PRO A 110 24.69 21.79 -2.33
C PRO A 110 25.61 22.99 -2.56
N GLY A 111 25.41 24.08 -1.81
CA GLY A 111 26.27 25.26 -1.83
C GLY A 111 25.71 26.52 -2.50
N VAL A 112 24.55 26.48 -3.18
CA VAL A 112 23.92 27.71 -3.70
C VAL A 112 23.08 28.35 -2.60
N ALA A 113 23.67 29.34 -1.93
CA ALA A 113 22.94 30.21 -1.00
C ALA A 113 21.77 30.85 -1.75
N THR A 114 20.54 30.48 -1.42
CA THR A 114 19.35 31.10 -1.97
C THR A 114 19.15 32.43 -1.26
N GLN A 115 20.01 33.42 -1.55
CA GLN A 115 19.86 34.78 -1.03
C GLN A 115 18.66 35.43 -1.74
N GLN A 116 17.47 35.21 -1.23
CA GLN A 116 16.29 35.98 -1.61
C GLN A 116 16.39 37.34 -0.92
N SER A 117 16.91 38.34 -1.64
CA SER A 117 16.82 39.74 -1.23
C SER A 117 15.34 40.12 -1.10
N THR A 118 14.94 40.60 0.08
CA THR A 118 13.56 41.06 0.36
C THR A 118 13.23 42.42 -0.27
N LYS A 119 14.20 43.07 -0.93
CA LYS A 119 14.07 44.43 -1.45
C LYS A 119 14.12 44.54 -2.98
N SER A 120 14.35 43.46 -3.70
CA SER A 120 14.37 43.48 -5.16
C SER A 120 14.02 42.12 -5.76
N PHE A 121 13.14 42.10 -6.76
CA PHE A 121 12.88 40.90 -7.55
C PHE A 121 14.09 40.55 -8.42
N SER A 122 14.41 39.26 -8.53
CA SER A 122 15.44 38.78 -9.45
C SER A 122 15.00 39.03 -10.89
N ARG A 123 15.85 39.70 -11.66
CA ARG A 123 15.61 40.01 -13.09
C ARG A 123 15.98 38.86 -14.03
N THR A 124 16.59 37.80 -13.51
CA THR A 124 16.90 36.58 -14.25
C THR A 124 15.71 35.63 -14.18
N SER A 125 15.40 34.96 -15.30
CA SER A 125 14.43 33.88 -15.32
C SER A 125 14.89 32.80 -14.36
N ARG A 126 14.01 32.41 -13.44
CA ARG A 126 14.29 31.38 -12.44
C ARG A 126 14.28 30.03 -13.15
N GLU A 127 15.44 29.60 -13.62
CA GLU A 127 15.64 28.25 -14.14
C GLU A 127 15.34 27.27 -13.01
N GLY A 128 14.47 26.30 -13.27
CA GLY A 128 14.23 25.17 -12.36
C GLY A 128 12.86 25.04 -11.68
N ARG A 129 11.89 25.94 -11.96
CA ARG A 129 10.52 25.81 -11.41
C ARG A 129 9.54 25.08 -12.34
N GLY A 130 10.01 24.10 -13.11
CA GLY A 130 9.16 23.34 -14.03
C GLY A 130 8.37 24.24 -14.99
N ASP A 131 7.37 23.66 -15.67
CA ASP A 131 6.55 24.44 -16.58
C ASP A 131 5.58 25.36 -15.82
N THR A 132 5.87 26.65 -15.83
CA THR A 132 5.02 27.70 -15.23
C THR A 132 4.00 28.27 -16.22
N SER A 133 3.98 27.78 -17.47
CA SER A 133 3.10 28.23 -18.56
C SER A 133 1.62 28.25 -18.19
N ALA A 134 1.21 27.39 -17.25
CA ALA A 134 -0.16 27.31 -16.76
C ALA A 134 -0.71 28.67 -16.25
N TRP A 135 0.16 29.52 -15.68
CA TRP A 135 -0.24 30.82 -15.14
C TRP A 135 0.57 32.02 -15.66
N THR A 136 1.70 31.81 -16.34
CA THR A 136 2.54 32.89 -16.89
C THR A 136 2.27 33.21 -18.35
N ASP A 137 1.66 32.30 -19.12
CA ASP A 137 1.43 32.54 -20.55
C ASP A 137 0.23 33.44 -20.81
N THR A 138 0.42 34.38 -21.73
CA THR A 138 -0.68 35.12 -22.33
C THR A 138 -1.53 34.20 -23.22
N PRO A 139 -2.81 34.54 -23.49
CA PRO A 139 -3.66 33.73 -24.37
C PRO A 139 -3.07 33.48 -25.77
N SER A 140 -2.29 34.43 -26.31
CA SER A 140 -1.57 34.26 -27.57
C SER A 140 -0.41 33.28 -27.47
N ASP A 141 0.37 33.34 -26.38
CA ASP A 141 1.50 32.43 -26.15
C ASP A 141 1.01 30.99 -25.96
N ARG A 142 -0.09 30.81 -25.23
CA ARG A 142 -0.74 29.51 -25.06
C ARG A 142 -1.19 28.92 -26.40
N ALA A 143 -1.75 29.74 -27.29
CA ALA A 143 -2.17 29.30 -28.62
C ALA A 143 -0.98 28.91 -29.52
N GLN A 144 0.14 29.64 -29.43
CA GLN A 144 1.36 29.29 -30.16
C GLN A 144 1.99 28.01 -29.62
N LYS A 145 2.11 27.87 -28.29
CA LYS A 145 2.62 26.64 -27.66
C LYS A 145 1.75 25.42 -27.93
N ALA A 146 0.43 25.58 -27.98
CA ALA A 146 -0.46 24.48 -28.36
C ALA A 146 -0.18 24.00 -29.81
N LYS A 147 0.11 24.92 -30.73
CA LYS A 147 0.49 24.58 -32.11
C LYS A 147 1.84 23.87 -32.18
N THR A 148 2.84 24.34 -31.44
CA THR A 148 4.17 23.69 -31.42
C THR A 148 4.11 22.32 -30.79
N ASN A 149 3.41 22.19 -29.65
CA ASN A 149 3.20 20.91 -28.97
C ASN A 149 2.47 19.91 -29.88
N TYR A 150 1.46 20.35 -30.64
CA TYR A 150 0.77 19.49 -31.61
C TYR A 150 1.71 18.95 -32.70
N LEU A 151 2.56 19.81 -33.27
CA LEU A 151 3.54 19.40 -34.29
C LEU A 151 4.59 18.44 -33.71
N GLU A 152 5.05 18.70 -32.48
CA GLU A 152 6.02 17.87 -31.78
C GLU A 152 5.43 16.48 -31.45
N ALA A 153 4.23 16.42 -30.88
CA ALA A 153 3.52 15.18 -30.60
C ALA A 153 3.26 14.36 -31.87
N TYR A 154 2.98 15.02 -33.00
CA TYR A 154 2.83 14.35 -34.29
C TYR A 154 4.15 13.72 -34.76
N ASN A 155 5.25 14.46 -34.66
CA ASN A 155 6.58 13.97 -35.03
C ASN A 155 7.04 12.82 -34.12
N GLU A 156 6.79 12.92 -32.82
CA GLU A 156 7.07 11.86 -31.85
C GLU A 156 6.24 10.61 -32.13
N ALA A 157 4.93 10.75 -32.39
CA ALA A 157 4.07 9.62 -32.75
C ALA A 157 4.53 8.95 -34.05
N ALA A 158 4.93 9.73 -35.06
CA ALA A 158 5.49 9.20 -36.29
C ALA A 158 6.83 8.46 -36.05
N ALA A 159 7.69 8.98 -35.19
CA ALA A 159 8.95 8.34 -34.81
C ALA A 159 8.75 7.06 -33.98
N LEU A 160 7.75 7.02 -33.10
CA LEU A 160 7.40 5.83 -32.33
C LEU A 160 6.82 4.73 -33.22
N ALA A 161 5.93 5.08 -34.16
CA ALA A 161 5.41 4.13 -35.13
C ALA A 161 6.50 3.52 -36.04
N ALA A 162 7.58 4.28 -36.30
CA ALA A 162 8.74 3.77 -37.03
C ALA A 162 9.60 2.79 -36.19
N ASN A 163 9.61 2.92 -34.86
CA ASN A 163 10.37 2.06 -33.94
C ASN A 163 9.57 0.86 -33.39
N ASP A 164 8.28 0.72 -33.74
CA ASP A 164 7.40 -0.35 -33.24
C ASP A 164 7.71 -1.76 -33.79
N GLN A 165 8.63 -1.89 -34.74
CA GLN A 165 9.08 -3.22 -35.21
C GLN A 165 10.05 -3.90 -34.23
N ASP A 166 10.79 -3.15 -33.40
CA ASP A 166 11.85 -3.68 -32.54
C ASP A 166 11.40 -3.93 -31.09
N LYS A 167 10.25 -3.40 -30.65
CA LYS A 167 9.78 -3.48 -29.25
C LYS A 167 8.89 -4.67 -28.90
N LYS A 168 8.64 -5.60 -29.84
CA LYS A 168 7.77 -6.76 -29.59
C LYS A 168 8.31 -7.74 -28.55
N THR A 169 9.59 -7.67 -28.18
CA THR A 169 10.24 -8.60 -27.23
C THR A 169 10.10 -8.18 -25.76
N SER A 170 9.92 -6.89 -25.45
CA SER A 170 9.79 -6.40 -24.06
C SER A 170 8.37 -6.49 -23.49
N ASN A 171 7.38 -6.86 -24.31
CA ASN A 171 5.97 -6.95 -23.89
C ASN A 171 5.60 -8.30 -23.26
N ALA A 172 6.39 -9.35 -23.48
CA ALA A 172 6.07 -10.69 -22.97
C ALA A 172 6.08 -10.75 -21.43
N ASP A 173 7.06 -10.12 -20.78
CA ASP A 173 7.13 -10.04 -19.31
C ASP A 173 6.03 -9.15 -18.72
N ALA A 174 5.68 -8.07 -19.41
CA ALA A 174 4.57 -7.20 -19.03
C ALA A 174 3.23 -7.95 -19.12
N GLU A 175 3.02 -8.75 -20.16
CA GLU A 175 1.83 -9.59 -20.33
C GLU A 175 1.73 -10.66 -19.24
N LEU A 176 2.85 -11.29 -18.84
CA LEU A 176 2.88 -12.27 -17.76
C LEU A 176 2.48 -11.65 -16.40
N VAL A 177 3.02 -10.47 -16.08
CA VAL A 177 2.69 -9.74 -14.86
C VAL A 177 1.22 -9.28 -14.88
N ASP A 178 0.73 -8.82 -16.04
CA ASP A 178 -0.67 -8.45 -16.22
C ASP A 178 -1.62 -9.64 -16.06
N GLN A 179 -1.29 -10.80 -16.62
CA GLN A 179 -2.08 -12.03 -16.45
C GLN A 179 -2.12 -12.47 -14.98
N TYR A 180 -0.98 -12.42 -14.29
CA TYR A 180 -0.92 -12.71 -12.86
C TYR A 180 -1.75 -11.72 -12.03
N ASN A 181 -1.63 -10.42 -12.32
CA ASN A 181 -2.39 -9.38 -11.66
C ASN A 181 -3.89 -9.56 -11.89
N LYS A 182 -4.33 -9.85 -13.12
CA LYS A 182 -5.75 -10.09 -13.42
C LYS A 182 -6.31 -11.32 -12.68
N ALA A 183 -5.52 -12.37 -12.50
CA ALA A 183 -5.97 -13.61 -11.86
C ALA A 183 -5.94 -13.58 -10.32
N LYS A 184 -4.99 -12.84 -9.73
CA LYS A 184 -4.71 -12.90 -8.27
C LYS A 184 -4.89 -11.57 -7.54
N ARG A 185 -4.88 -10.43 -8.24
CA ARG A 185 -4.96 -9.11 -7.60
C ARG A 185 -6.42 -8.76 -7.33
N SER A 186 -6.71 -8.40 -6.08
CA SER A 186 -7.98 -7.74 -5.75
C SER A 186 -8.06 -6.36 -6.40
N LYS A 187 -9.27 -5.93 -6.80
CA LYS A 187 -9.54 -4.63 -7.45
C LYS A 187 -8.72 -3.50 -6.81
N SER A 188 -8.00 -2.74 -7.63
CA SER A 188 -7.14 -1.66 -7.12
C SER A 188 -7.99 -0.55 -6.50
N LEU A 189 -7.42 0.24 -5.59
CA LEU A 189 -8.15 1.36 -4.99
C LEU A 189 -8.57 2.40 -6.04
N VAL A 190 -7.73 2.61 -7.07
CA VAL A 190 -8.03 3.48 -8.22
C VAL A 190 -9.18 2.89 -9.04
N GLU A 191 -9.17 1.59 -9.29
CA GLU A 191 -10.22 0.89 -10.03
C GLU A 191 -11.56 0.93 -9.28
N LYS A 192 -11.55 0.70 -7.96
CA LYS A 192 -12.73 0.91 -7.10
C LYS A 192 -13.25 2.34 -7.16
N HIS A 193 -12.35 3.33 -7.20
CA HIS A 193 -12.74 4.73 -7.35
C HIS A 193 -13.34 5.00 -8.74
N GLN A 194 -12.78 4.44 -9.80
CA GLN A 194 -13.32 4.55 -11.16
C GLN A 194 -14.67 3.84 -11.31
N GLU A 195 -14.83 2.65 -10.72
CA GLU A 195 -16.10 1.92 -10.70
C GLU A 195 -17.16 2.71 -9.93
N SER A 196 -16.85 3.19 -8.72
CA SER A 196 -17.78 3.98 -7.91
C SER A 196 -18.17 5.30 -8.58
N THR A 197 -17.25 6.00 -9.25
CA THR A 197 -17.55 7.23 -10.01
C THR A 197 -18.36 6.95 -11.28
N ARG A 198 -18.09 5.85 -11.99
CA ARG A 198 -18.89 5.38 -13.14
C ARG A 198 -20.30 4.93 -12.74
N VAL A 199 -20.45 4.29 -11.58
CA VAL A 199 -21.76 3.92 -11.01
C VAL A 199 -22.53 5.17 -10.56
N ARG A 200 -21.85 6.13 -9.93
CA ARG A 200 -22.45 7.39 -9.48
C ARG A 200 -22.88 8.27 -10.65
N SER A 201 -22.11 8.31 -11.75
CA SER A 201 -22.48 9.04 -12.96
C SER A 201 -23.64 8.39 -13.74
N LYS A 202 -23.69 7.05 -13.81
CA LYS A 202 -24.88 6.35 -14.36
C LYS A 202 -26.14 6.59 -13.51
N LYS A 203 -26.02 6.61 -12.18
CA LYS A 203 -27.16 6.89 -11.28
C LYS A 203 -27.60 8.36 -11.32
N LYS A 204 -26.68 9.30 -11.55
CA LYS A 204 -26.99 10.73 -11.68
C LYS A 204 -27.64 11.12 -13.02
N SER A 205 -27.59 10.25 -14.03
CA SER A 205 -28.18 10.48 -15.35
C SER A 205 -29.71 10.26 -15.42
N LYS A 206 -30.36 9.76 -14.35
CA LYS A 206 -31.79 9.42 -14.41
C LYS A 206 -32.70 10.14 -13.40
N THR A 207 -32.21 10.96 -12.46
CA THR A 207 -33.11 11.62 -11.49
C THR A 207 -32.66 12.94 -10.85
N ASP A 208 -31.41 13.42 -10.97
CA ASP A 208 -30.94 14.53 -10.10
C ASP A 208 -30.37 15.75 -10.85
N LYS A 209 -31.21 16.47 -11.61
CA LYS A 209 -30.91 17.86 -12.01
C LYS A 209 -31.67 18.92 -11.19
N GLU A 210 -32.71 18.56 -10.45
CA GLU A 210 -33.47 19.49 -9.59
C GLU A 210 -33.08 19.43 -8.10
N LYS A 211 -32.59 18.30 -7.56
CA LYS A 211 -32.27 18.18 -6.12
C LYS A 211 -30.90 18.69 -5.66
N GLN A 212 -30.00 19.02 -6.58
CA GLN A 212 -28.63 19.44 -6.24
C GLN A 212 -28.53 20.82 -5.56
N LYS A 213 -29.61 21.62 -5.58
CA LYS A 213 -29.63 22.95 -4.97
C LYS A 213 -30.16 22.95 -3.52
N GLU A 214 -30.92 21.93 -3.12
CA GLU A 214 -31.49 21.83 -1.75
C GLU A 214 -30.74 20.85 -0.83
N GLU A 215 -30.04 19.84 -1.36
CA GLU A 215 -29.30 18.87 -0.54
C GLU A 215 -27.93 19.37 -0.01
N TRP A 216 -27.50 20.58 -0.38
CA TRP A 216 -26.24 21.18 0.08
C TRP A 216 -26.29 21.65 1.55
N GLU A 217 -27.48 21.76 2.14
CA GLU A 217 -27.70 22.28 3.50
C GLU A 217 -28.02 21.17 4.53
N GLY A 218 -27.22 20.10 4.64
CA GLY A 218 -27.48 19.20 5.77
C GLY A 218 -26.65 17.94 6.01
N GLN A 219 -25.75 17.51 5.13
CA GLN A 219 -25.09 16.19 5.27
C GLN A 219 -23.58 16.21 5.04
N HIS A 220 -22.87 17.23 5.54
CA HIS A 220 -21.42 17.16 5.73
C HIS A 220 -21.07 17.49 7.19
N PRO A 221 -20.21 16.70 7.87
CA PRO A 221 -19.84 16.92 9.26
C PRO A 221 -18.94 18.15 9.48
N TRP A 222 -18.69 18.95 8.44
CA TRP A 222 -17.91 20.17 8.50
C TRP A 222 -18.62 21.28 7.72
N LYS A 223 -18.91 22.37 8.43
CA LYS A 223 -19.47 23.61 7.89
C LYS A 223 -18.40 24.31 7.03
N PRO A 224 -18.70 24.80 5.82
CA PRO A 224 -17.79 25.64 5.06
C PRO A 224 -17.41 26.89 5.85
N TRP A 225 -16.11 27.16 5.91
CA TRP A 225 -15.55 28.27 6.68
C TRP A 225 -16.08 29.63 6.17
N ASP A 226 -16.70 30.40 7.06
CA ASP A 226 -17.30 31.70 6.78
C ASP A 226 -16.54 32.78 7.56
N ARG A 227 -15.85 33.68 6.83
CA ARG A 227 -14.98 34.70 7.43
C ARG A 227 -15.73 35.61 8.39
N GLU A 228 -16.99 35.96 8.13
CA GLU A 228 -17.72 36.92 8.98
C GLU A 228 -18.23 36.29 10.28
N LYS A 229 -18.50 34.97 10.27
CA LYS A 229 -19.02 34.24 11.45
C LYS A 229 -17.94 33.51 12.24
N ASP A 230 -16.93 33.02 11.55
CA ASP A 230 -15.90 32.16 12.14
C ASP A 230 -14.64 32.96 12.53
N LEU A 231 -14.46 34.21 12.07
CA LEU A 231 -13.39 35.12 12.53
C LEU A 231 -13.72 35.78 13.87
N THR A 232 -14.99 35.88 14.23
CA THR A 232 -15.45 36.47 15.51
C THR A 232 -15.50 35.46 16.65
N GLY A 233 -14.76 34.34 16.57
CA GLY A 233 -14.60 33.39 17.66
C GLY A 233 -13.94 34.05 18.87
N GLY A 234 -14.75 34.63 19.75
CA GLY A 234 -14.30 35.27 20.98
C GLY A 234 -13.42 34.33 21.81
N ARG A 235 -12.45 34.91 22.55
CA ARG A 235 -11.55 34.15 23.43
C ARG A 235 -12.38 33.33 24.41
N GLN A 236 -12.48 32.01 24.19
CA GLN A 236 -13.07 31.13 25.17
C GLN A 236 -12.16 31.11 26.40
N ASN A 237 -12.68 31.53 27.56
CA ASN A 237 -11.98 31.39 28.83
C ASN A 237 -12.08 29.93 29.30
N VAL A 238 -11.28 29.05 28.70
CA VAL A 238 -11.17 27.69 29.21
C VAL A 238 -10.55 27.77 30.62
N LYS A 239 -11.30 27.37 31.66
CA LYS A 239 -10.78 27.19 33.00
C LYS A 239 -9.91 25.94 33.00
N LEU A 240 -8.62 26.12 32.71
CA LEU A 240 -7.65 25.04 32.78
C LEU A 240 -7.35 24.73 34.24
N ASP A 241 -7.54 23.48 34.62
CA ASP A 241 -7.30 22.99 35.96
C ASP A 241 -5.78 22.79 36.15
N ALA A 242 -5.15 23.63 36.96
CA ALA A 242 -3.69 23.71 37.05
C ALA A 242 -3.05 22.40 37.55
N GLU A 243 -3.76 21.66 38.41
CA GLU A 243 -3.30 20.39 38.96
C GLU A 243 -3.25 19.28 37.90
N ASN A 244 -4.20 19.26 36.97
CA ASN A 244 -4.26 18.27 35.90
C ASN A 244 -3.17 18.50 34.84
N MET A 245 -2.80 19.76 34.60
CA MET A 245 -1.68 20.13 33.72
C MET A 245 -0.30 19.73 34.28
N ALA A 246 -0.17 19.69 35.61
CA ALA A 246 1.08 19.28 36.27
C ALA A 246 1.27 17.75 36.28
N GLN A 247 0.17 16.98 36.21
CA GLN A 247 0.16 15.51 36.15
C GLN A 247 0.60 14.99 34.77
N GLY A 248 1.88 15.15 34.45
CA GLY A 248 2.49 14.59 33.24
C GLY A 248 3.77 15.28 32.81
N LEU A 249 3.97 16.53 33.22
CA LEU A 249 5.18 17.29 32.91
C LEU A 249 6.38 16.85 33.78
N THR A 250 6.12 16.33 34.98
CA THR A 250 7.19 15.97 35.93
C THR A 250 7.78 14.59 35.65
N SER A 251 7.03 13.65 35.09
CA SER A 251 7.46 12.23 35.05
C SER A 251 8.54 11.93 33.98
N ARG A 252 8.75 12.82 33.00
CA ARG A 252 9.73 12.62 31.92
C ARG A 252 10.86 13.63 31.88
N PHE A 253 10.77 14.72 32.64
CA PHE A 253 11.82 15.74 32.72
C PHE A 253 12.38 15.93 34.14
N SER A 254 11.82 15.28 35.17
CA SER A 254 12.28 15.39 36.56
C SER A 254 13.22 14.24 36.98
N SER A 255 14.16 13.85 36.14
CA SER A 255 15.31 13.06 36.59
C SER A 255 16.55 13.42 35.78
N GLY A 256 17.46 14.15 36.42
CA GLY A 256 18.80 14.40 35.90
C GLY A 256 19.33 15.80 36.18
N SER A 257 19.65 16.09 37.44
CA SER A 257 20.59 17.17 37.77
C SER A 257 22.00 16.77 37.29
N PHE A 258 22.28 16.92 36.00
CA PHE A 258 23.62 16.73 35.46
C PHE A 258 24.42 18.03 35.68
N GLN A 259 25.17 18.09 36.77
CA GLN A 259 26.18 19.14 36.97
C GLN A 259 27.34 18.90 35.99
N ARG A 260 27.43 19.75 34.97
CA ARG A 260 28.62 19.83 34.10
C ARG A 260 29.63 20.74 34.78
N ASN A 261 30.63 20.14 35.42
CA ASN A 261 31.82 20.87 35.85
C ASN A 261 32.69 21.11 34.61
N PHE A 262 32.88 22.37 34.24
CA PHE A 262 33.91 22.77 33.29
C PHE A 262 35.21 22.98 34.06
N LEU A 263 36.25 22.22 33.69
CA LEU A 263 37.66 22.60 33.90
C LEU A 263 38.13 23.34 32.64
#